data_AF-A0A8T5TRV1-F1
#
_entry.id   AF-A0A8T5TRV1-F1
#
_cell.length_a   1.000
_cell.length_b   1.000
_cell.length_c   1.000
_cell.angle_alpha   90.00
_cell.angle_beta   90.00
_cell.angle_gamma   90.00
#
_symmetry.space_group_name_H-M   'P 1'
#
loop_
_entity.id
_entity.type
_entity.pdbx_description
1 polymer ?
#
loop_
_entity_poly.entity_id
_entity_poly.type
_entity_poly.pdbx_seq_one_letter_code
_entity_poly.pdbx_strand_id
1 'polypeptide(L)'
;PTSFFLIPFLLVIHFDMSTKKLKIDFSTSVLRLVGVLIPVLLNFALFAVYPKLWSDFLSTNFTGSNPLALNFSFSLTKLVTNFCYFFNIPFNQLIVLIVLVGLVGGLGFFSYILRRRDKNYILFGYTTGMTIMLLTYFDSWDHHLLNLTPLLIITLFSLPRRAKLIDYIKPSFFFFNFFDILFVGVWFLTYPLFPYNFVGTFFLFVLFYSLTRYFLVKRLKTEEVKLQ
;
A
#
# COMPACT_ATOMS: atom_id res chain seq x y z
N PRO A 1 4.88 8.07 7.34
CA PRO A 1 4.34 7.70 6.01
C PRO A 1 3.00 6.93 6.07
N THR A 2 2.91 5.82 6.80
CA THR A 2 1.73 4.93 6.84
C THR A 2 0.38 5.64 7.03
N SER A 3 0.26 6.51 8.03
CA SER A 3 -1.01 7.20 8.31
C SER A 3 -1.53 8.01 7.11
N PHE A 4 -0.65 8.65 6.33
CA PHE A 4 -1.05 9.42 5.15
C PHE A 4 -1.70 8.56 4.07
N PHE A 5 -1.23 7.32 3.89
CA PHE A 5 -1.79 6.39 2.90
C PHE A 5 -3.10 5.73 3.36
N LEU A 6 -3.37 5.71 4.66
CA LEU A 6 -4.60 5.13 5.21
C LEU A 6 -5.76 6.14 5.24
N ILE A 7 -5.46 7.44 5.38
CA ILE A 7 -6.46 8.52 5.47
C ILE A 7 -7.54 8.46 4.38
N PRO A 8 -7.22 8.27 3.08
CA PRO A 8 -8.26 8.20 2.04
C PRO A 8 -9.27 7.07 2.28
N PHE A 9 -8.84 5.96 2.88
CA PHE A 9 -9.66 4.77 3.12
C PHE A 9 -10.46 4.84 4.43
N LEU A 10 -10.28 5.89 5.23
CA LEU A 10 -11.15 6.20 6.38
C LEU A 10 -12.50 6.78 5.96
N LEU A 11 -12.54 7.42 4.78
CA LEU A 11 -13.73 8.06 4.25
C LEU A 11 -14.84 7.02 4.01
N VAL A 12 -16.02 7.32 4.53
CA VAL A 12 -17.25 6.56 4.27
C VAL A 12 -17.90 7.14 3.03
N ILE A 13 -17.29 6.83 1.89
CA ILE A 13 -17.70 7.27 0.56
C ILE A 13 -17.96 6.04 -0.31
N HIS A 14 -19.06 6.03 -1.07
CA HIS A 14 -19.43 4.93 -1.96
C HIS A 14 -20.19 5.48 -3.15
N PHE A 15 -19.75 5.19 -4.36
CA PHE A 15 -20.51 5.48 -5.55
C PHE A 15 -21.39 4.28 -5.94
N ASP A 16 -22.69 4.42 -5.75
CA ASP A 16 -23.66 3.39 -6.10
C ASP A 16 -23.84 3.37 -7.62
N MET A 17 -23.22 2.40 -8.27
CA MET A 17 -23.26 2.22 -9.72
C MET A 17 -24.68 1.99 -10.27
N SER A 18 -25.60 1.47 -9.45
CA SER A 18 -26.97 1.20 -9.88
C SER A 18 -27.84 2.45 -9.90
N THR A 19 -27.69 3.31 -8.90
CA THR A 19 -28.43 4.56 -8.79
C THR A 19 -27.66 5.77 -9.36
N LYS A 20 -26.38 5.59 -9.73
CA LYS A 20 -25.42 6.62 -10.13
C LYS A 20 -25.28 7.75 -9.10
N LYS A 21 -25.47 7.44 -7.82
CA LYS A 21 -25.40 8.42 -6.73
C LYS A 21 -24.19 8.16 -5.84
N LEU A 22 -23.49 9.24 -5.51
CA LEU A 22 -22.44 9.23 -4.50
C LEU A 22 -23.08 9.30 -3.11
N LYS A 23 -22.88 8.25 -2.31
CA LYS A 23 -23.28 8.19 -0.91
C LYS A 23 -22.08 8.55 -0.05
N ILE A 24 -22.21 9.59 0.76
CA ILE A 24 -21.17 10.03 1.69
C ILE A 24 -21.78 10.10 3.08
N ASP A 25 -21.17 9.43 4.04
CA ASP A 25 -21.45 9.64 5.47
C ASP A 25 -20.36 10.57 6.03
N PHE A 26 -20.64 11.87 5.95
CA PHE A 26 -19.70 12.90 6.35
C PHE A 26 -19.40 12.84 7.85
N SER A 27 -20.42 12.66 8.69
CA SER A 27 -20.27 12.61 10.15
C SER A 27 -19.35 11.47 10.59
N THR A 28 -19.57 10.26 10.07
CA THR A 28 -18.71 9.11 10.39
C THR A 28 -17.30 9.30 9.82
N SER A 29 -17.18 9.88 8.62
CA SER A 29 -15.86 10.17 8.03
C SER A 29 -15.05 11.15 8.86
N VAL A 30 -15.66 12.26 9.30
CA VAL A 30 -15.01 13.26 10.16
C VAL A 30 -14.61 12.66 11.50
N LEU A 31 -15.51 11.92 12.15
CA LEU A 31 -15.24 11.27 13.42
C LEU A 31 -14.00 10.36 13.34
N ARG A 32 -13.89 9.58 12.26
CA ARG A 32 -12.75 8.70 12.03
C ARG A 32 -11.46 9.46 11.75
N LEU A 33 -11.52 10.50 10.92
CA LEU A 33 -10.36 11.33 10.61
C LEU A 33 -9.84 12.01 11.88
N VAL A 34 -10.71 12.60 12.68
CA VAL A 34 -10.34 13.21 13.97
C VAL A 34 -9.75 12.16 14.90
N GLY A 35 -10.38 10.99 15.02
CA GLY A 35 -9.87 9.89 15.85
C GLY A 35 -8.44 9.45 15.49
N VAL A 36 -8.10 9.44 14.21
CA VAL A 36 -6.74 9.10 13.75
C VAL A 36 -5.78 10.29 13.85
N LEU A 37 -6.27 11.53 13.69
CA LEU A 37 -5.44 12.73 13.79
C LEU A 37 -5.02 13.04 15.23
N ILE A 38 -5.87 12.79 16.24
CA ILE A 38 -5.55 13.06 17.65
C ILE A 38 -4.17 12.51 18.08
N PRO A 39 -3.85 11.21 17.91
CA PRO A 39 -2.53 10.70 18.28
C PRO A 39 -1.41 11.26 17.40
N VAL A 40 -1.69 11.62 16.14
CA VAL A 40 -0.71 12.22 15.23
C VAL A 40 -0.40 13.68 15.64
N LEU A 41 -1.40 14.42 16.14
CA LEU A 41 -1.24 15.80 16.61
C LEU A 41 -0.28 15.92 17.79
N LEU A 42 -0.15 14.88 18.62
CA LEU A 42 0.85 14.84 19.68
C LEU A 42 2.29 14.91 19.12
N ASN A 43 2.55 14.32 17.95
CA ASN A 43 3.84 14.45 17.28
C ASN A 43 4.09 15.89 16.79
N PHE A 44 3.03 16.59 16.37
CA PHE A 44 3.15 17.99 15.95
C PHE A 44 3.47 18.94 17.11
N ALA A 45 3.00 18.64 18.32
CA ALA A 45 3.45 19.37 19.51
C ALA A 45 4.96 19.22 19.72
N LEU A 46 5.52 18.01 19.56
CA LEU A 46 6.96 17.78 19.63
C LEU A 46 7.71 18.50 18.50
N PHE A 47 7.17 18.53 17.28
CA PHE A 47 7.76 19.28 16.16
C PHE A 47 7.77 20.78 16.39
N ALA A 48 6.75 21.33 17.06
CA ALA A 48 6.72 22.75 17.42
C ALA A 48 7.79 23.11 18.46
N VAL A 49 8.01 22.24 19.46
CA VAL A 49 9.05 22.43 20.49
C VAL A 49 10.46 22.19 19.91
N TYR A 50 10.60 21.24 18.98
CA TYR A 50 11.87 20.87 18.36
C TYR A 50 11.79 20.96 16.82
N PRO A 51 11.91 22.16 16.22
CA PRO A 51 11.80 22.37 14.77
C PRO A 51 12.79 21.54 13.94
N LYS A 52 13.94 21.17 14.54
CA LYS A 52 14.91 20.29 13.89
C LYS A 52 14.32 18.90 13.60
N LEU A 53 13.50 18.34 14.50
CA LEU A 53 12.82 17.07 14.29
C LEU A 53 11.88 17.13 13.07
N TRP A 54 11.20 18.25 12.85
CA TRP A 54 10.36 18.45 11.67
C TRP A 54 11.18 18.45 10.37
N SER A 55 12.26 19.22 10.34
CA SER A 55 13.17 19.29 9.18
C SER A 55 13.79 17.93 8.86
N ASP A 56 14.24 17.21 9.88
CA ASP A 56 14.82 15.87 9.73
C ASP A 56 13.77 14.83 9.33
N PHE A 57 12.54 14.95 9.84
CA PHE A 57 11.40 14.12 9.41
C PHE A 57 11.09 14.33 7.93
N LEU A 58 10.95 15.59 7.49
CA LEU A 58 10.68 15.91 6.09
C LEU A 58 11.81 15.43 5.17
N SER A 59 13.05 15.68 5.57
CA SER A 59 14.20 15.30 4.74
C SER A 59 14.38 13.79 4.64
N THR A 60 14.17 13.06 5.73
CA THR A 60 14.28 11.60 5.75
C THR A 60 13.13 10.92 4.99
N ASN A 61 11.90 11.44 5.10
CA ASN A 61 10.71 10.75 4.59
C ASN A 61 10.23 11.22 3.21
N PHE A 62 10.68 12.37 2.71
CA PHE A 62 10.12 12.93 1.47
C PHE A 62 11.19 13.43 0.49
N THR A 63 12.21 14.14 0.96
CA THR A 63 13.24 14.69 0.06
C THR A 63 14.47 13.78 -0.08
N GLY A 64 14.57 12.76 0.77
CA GLY A 64 15.66 11.79 0.78
C GLY A 64 16.99 12.47 1.06
N SER A 65 17.38 12.59 2.32
CA SER A 65 18.76 12.97 2.69
C SER A 65 19.80 11.94 2.18
N ASN A 66 19.37 10.77 1.70
CA ASN A 66 20.16 9.75 1.02
C ASN A 66 19.55 9.34 -0.35
N PRO A 67 19.44 10.23 -1.35
CA PRO A 67 18.93 9.86 -2.68
C PRO A 67 19.95 9.05 -3.49
N LEU A 68 21.18 8.89 -2.98
CA LEU A 68 22.33 8.37 -3.71
C LEU A 68 22.79 6.97 -3.26
N ALA A 69 22.18 6.39 -2.22
CA ALA A 69 22.54 5.06 -1.75
C ALA A 69 21.68 3.99 -2.44
N LEU A 70 22.34 3.03 -3.11
CA LEU A 70 21.73 1.76 -3.48
C LEU A 70 21.33 1.02 -2.20
N ASN A 71 20.03 0.99 -1.92
CA ASN A 71 19.46 0.34 -0.75
C ASN A 71 18.37 -0.64 -1.18
N PHE A 72 18.21 -1.69 -0.38
CA PHE A 72 17.14 -2.65 -0.54
C PHE A 72 15.78 -2.00 -0.26
N SER A 73 14.85 -2.15 -1.20
CA SER A 73 13.44 -1.85 -1.01
C SER A 73 12.66 -2.47 -2.16
N PHE A 74 11.47 -3.01 -1.86
CA PHE A 74 10.60 -3.65 -2.85
C PHE A 74 9.56 -2.68 -3.45
N SER A 75 9.75 -1.35 -3.31
CA SER A 75 8.83 -0.36 -3.88
C SER A 75 9.18 0.02 -5.30
N LEU A 76 8.16 0.39 -6.08
CA LEU A 76 8.31 0.96 -7.42
C LEU A 76 9.19 2.20 -7.43
N THR A 77 9.04 3.08 -6.45
CA THR A 77 9.85 4.30 -6.38
C THR A 77 11.32 3.94 -6.29
N LYS A 78 11.70 2.93 -5.48
CA LYS A 78 13.09 2.51 -5.41
C LYS A 78 13.57 1.83 -6.69
N LEU A 79 12.74 1.00 -7.32
CA LEU A 79 13.10 0.41 -8.61
C LEU A 79 13.38 1.48 -9.69
N VAL A 80 12.52 2.51 -9.76
CA VAL A 80 12.68 3.63 -10.70
C VAL A 80 13.92 4.46 -10.35
N THR A 81 14.12 4.81 -9.08
CA THR A 81 15.29 5.63 -8.70
C THR A 81 16.60 4.86 -8.83
N ASN A 82 16.62 3.55 -8.54
CA ASN A 82 17.79 2.70 -8.79
C ASN A 82 18.07 2.57 -10.30
N PHE A 83 17.03 2.51 -11.14
CA PHE A 83 17.20 2.54 -12.60
C PHE A 83 17.83 3.86 -13.04
N CYS A 84 17.27 5.00 -12.62
CA CYS A 84 17.82 6.31 -12.97
C CYS A 84 19.27 6.46 -12.48
N TYR A 85 19.56 6.04 -11.24
CA TYR A 85 20.91 6.06 -10.67
C TYR A 85 21.89 5.21 -11.48
N PHE A 86 21.55 3.94 -11.77
CA PHE A 86 22.42 3.01 -12.47
C PHE A 86 22.79 3.50 -13.88
N PHE A 87 21.87 4.17 -14.57
CA PHE A 87 22.09 4.74 -15.90
C PHE A 87 22.51 6.22 -15.90
N ASN A 88 22.85 6.79 -14.74
CA ASN A 88 23.22 8.21 -14.58
C ASN A 88 22.18 9.21 -15.12
N ILE A 89 20.89 8.87 -15.04
CA ILE A 89 19.77 9.73 -15.44
C ILE A 89 19.43 10.63 -14.24
N PRO A 90 19.42 11.96 -14.37
CA PRO A 90 19.02 12.86 -13.29
C PRO A 90 17.53 12.67 -12.97
N PHE A 91 17.20 12.59 -11.69
CA PHE A 91 15.82 12.42 -11.22
C PHE A 91 15.55 13.22 -9.95
N ASN A 92 14.27 13.50 -9.70
CA ASN A 92 13.80 14.05 -8.44
C ASN A 92 12.94 12.99 -7.73
N GLN A 93 13.44 12.45 -6.62
CA GLN A 93 12.79 11.37 -5.87
C GLN A 93 11.36 11.72 -5.43
N LEU A 94 11.13 12.97 -5.01
CA LEU A 94 9.80 13.43 -4.60
C LEU A 94 8.82 13.43 -5.76
N ILE A 95 9.26 13.85 -6.96
CA ILE A 95 8.42 13.81 -8.16
C ILE A 95 8.07 12.37 -8.53
N VAL A 96 9.05 11.47 -8.53
CA VAL A 96 8.83 10.04 -8.80
C VAL A 96 7.82 9.45 -7.81
N LEU A 97 7.99 9.74 -6.51
CA LEU A 97 7.07 9.33 -5.47
C LEU A 97 5.65 9.86 -5.73
N ILE A 98 5.47 11.17 -5.96
CA ILE A 98 4.16 11.78 -6.20
C ILE A 98 3.46 11.15 -7.40
N VAL A 99 4.18 10.94 -8.50
CA VAL A 99 3.63 10.31 -9.71
C VAL A 99 3.14 8.89 -9.41
N LEU A 100 3.97 8.08 -8.76
CA LEU A 100 3.61 6.69 -8.44
C LEU A 100 2.47 6.60 -7.41
N VAL A 101 2.46 7.47 -6.40
CA VAL A 101 1.35 7.60 -5.44
C VAL A 101 0.07 8.01 -6.16
N GLY A 102 0.14 8.97 -7.10
CA GLY A 102 -1.01 9.41 -7.89
C GLY A 102 -1.59 8.28 -8.74
N LEU A 103 -0.74 7.50 -9.40
CA LEU A 103 -1.16 6.39 -10.25
C LEU A 103 -1.72 5.21 -9.43
N VAL A 104 -0.90 4.64 -8.53
CA VAL A 104 -1.27 3.43 -7.78
C VAL A 104 -2.32 3.77 -6.71
N GLY A 105 -2.12 4.88 -6.01
CA GLY A 105 -3.06 5.37 -4.99
C GLY A 105 -4.39 5.80 -5.59
N GLY A 106 -4.37 6.49 -6.74
CA GLY A 106 -5.58 6.84 -7.48
C GLY A 106 -6.38 5.60 -7.87
N LEU A 107 -5.74 4.61 -8.49
CA LEU A 107 -6.39 3.34 -8.86
C LEU A 107 -7.02 2.63 -7.65
N GLY A 108 -6.29 2.55 -6.53
CA GLY A 108 -6.79 1.91 -5.31
C GLY A 108 -7.96 2.67 -4.69
N PHE A 109 -7.87 3.99 -4.62
CA PHE A 109 -8.92 4.84 -4.07
C PHE A 109 -10.19 4.85 -4.93
N PHE A 110 -10.08 4.95 -6.26
CA PHE A 110 -11.22 4.83 -7.16
C PHE A 110 -11.87 3.45 -7.06
N SER A 111 -11.07 2.39 -6.95
CA SER A 111 -11.60 1.03 -6.75
C SER A 111 -12.41 0.93 -5.45
N TYR A 112 -11.95 1.57 -4.37
CA TYR A 112 -12.63 1.62 -3.08
C TYR A 112 -13.94 2.44 -3.12
N ILE A 113 -13.98 3.56 -3.84
CA ILE A 113 -15.20 4.35 -4.04
C ILE A 113 -16.22 3.57 -4.88
N LEU A 114 -15.76 2.93 -5.96
CA LEU A 114 -16.58 2.16 -6.92
C LEU A 114 -16.88 0.74 -6.44
N ARG A 115 -16.61 0.45 -5.16
CA ARG A 115 -16.81 -0.90 -4.61
C ARG A 115 -18.24 -1.35 -4.79
N ARG A 116 -18.41 -2.65 -5.06
CA ARG A 116 -19.71 -3.33 -5.16
C ARG A 116 -20.03 -4.13 -3.90
N ARG A 117 -19.16 -4.06 -2.88
CA ARG A 117 -19.25 -4.82 -1.64
C ARG A 117 -19.02 -3.90 -0.46
N ASP A 118 -20.01 -3.81 0.41
CA ASP A 118 -19.93 -3.02 1.65
C ASP A 118 -19.54 -3.85 2.88
N LYS A 119 -19.40 -5.17 2.77
CA LYS A 119 -18.91 -5.98 3.89
C LYS A 119 -17.41 -5.76 4.07
N ASN A 120 -16.97 -5.46 5.30
CA ASN A 120 -15.57 -5.29 5.69
C ASN A 120 -14.77 -4.27 4.84
N TYR A 121 -15.44 -3.32 4.18
CA TYR A 121 -14.80 -2.38 3.25
C TYR A 121 -13.65 -1.59 3.87
N ILE A 122 -13.72 -1.28 5.18
CA ILE A 122 -12.65 -0.60 5.91
C ILE A 122 -11.40 -1.48 6.01
N LEU A 123 -11.54 -2.75 6.39
CA LEU A 123 -10.41 -3.69 6.48
C LEU A 123 -9.68 -3.79 5.13
N PHE A 124 -10.44 -3.98 4.04
CA PHE A 124 -9.88 -4.06 2.70
C PHE A 124 -9.30 -2.71 2.26
N GLY A 125 -9.92 -1.59 2.64
CA GLY A 125 -9.42 -0.24 2.37
C GLY A 125 -8.08 0.01 3.06
N TYR A 126 -7.96 -0.36 4.33
CA TYR A 126 -6.71 -0.28 5.09
C TYR A 126 -5.62 -1.16 4.49
N THR A 127 -5.96 -2.41 4.17
CA THR A 127 -5.03 -3.34 3.52
C THR A 127 -4.56 -2.79 2.17
N THR A 128 -5.45 -2.13 1.42
CA THR A 128 -5.14 -1.46 0.15
C THR A 128 -4.23 -0.26 0.38
N GLY A 129 -4.51 0.61 1.35
CA GLY A 129 -3.66 1.75 1.70
C GLY A 129 -2.24 1.33 2.12
N MET A 130 -2.13 0.27 2.94
CA MET A 130 -0.83 -0.33 3.28
C MET A 130 -0.11 -0.87 2.06
N THR A 131 -0.82 -1.56 1.17
CA THR A 131 -0.24 -2.11 -0.06
C THR A 131 0.24 -1.01 -0.99
N ILE A 132 -0.52 0.09 -1.15
CA ILE A 132 -0.12 1.27 -1.92
C ILE A 132 1.13 1.90 -1.31
N MET A 133 1.16 2.08 0.01
CA MET A 133 2.34 2.60 0.70
C MET A 133 3.55 1.73 0.39
N LEU A 134 3.48 0.41 0.55
CA LEU A 134 4.59 -0.50 0.25
C LEU A 134 5.01 -0.46 -1.23
N LEU A 135 4.05 -0.30 -2.15
CA LEU A 135 4.32 -0.18 -3.58
C LEU A 135 5.01 1.13 -3.95
N THR A 136 4.75 2.22 -3.23
CA THR A 136 5.13 3.58 -3.68
C THR A 136 6.13 4.27 -2.76
N TYR A 137 6.21 3.93 -1.48
CA TYR A 137 7.16 4.55 -0.56
C TYR A 137 8.57 4.01 -0.79
N PHE A 138 9.54 4.89 -1.03
CA PHE A 138 10.89 4.53 -1.50
C PHE A 138 11.66 3.62 -0.53
N ASP A 139 11.36 3.64 0.76
CA ASP A 139 12.02 2.82 1.79
C ASP A 139 11.08 1.72 2.33
N SER A 140 10.50 0.92 1.43
CA SER A 140 9.57 -0.16 1.81
C SER A 140 10.31 -1.50 1.88
N TRP A 141 10.37 -2.06 3.08
CA TRP A 141 11.04 -3.33 3.42
C TRP A 141 10.42 -3.96 4.68
N ASP A 142 11.00 -5.05 5.18
CA ASP A 142 10.43 -6.01 6.11
C ASP A 142 9.72 -5.41 7.33
N HIS A 143 10.29 -4.38 7.95
CA HIS A 143 9.67 -3.78 9.14
C HIS A 143 8.31 -3.12 8.84
N HIS A 144 8.07 -2.68 7.60
CA HIS A 144 6.76 -2.19 7.18
C HIS A 144 5.76 -3.33 6.91
N LEU A 145 6.24 -4.54 6.58
CA LEU A 145 5.38 -5.73 6.43
C LEU A 145 4.76 -6.16 7.76
N LEU A 146 5.36 -5.78 8.91
CA LEU A 146 4.76 -6.00 10.24
C LEU A 146 3.39 -5.34 10.38
N ASN A 147 3.12 -4.26 9.65
CA ASN A 147 1.82 -3.60 9.62
C ASN A 147 0.84 -4.26 8.63
N LEU A 148 1.34 -4.82 7.53
CA LEU A 148 0.50 -5.47 6.50
C LEU A 148 0.09 -6.90 6.90
N THR A 149 1.00 -7.67 7.48
CA THR A 149 0.81 -9.08 7.84
C THR A 149 -0.44 -9.34 8.69
N PRO A 150 -0.70 -8.63 9.81
CA PRO A 150 -1.92 -8.84 10.59
C PRO A 150 -3.19 -8.52 9.78
N LEU A 151 -3.16 -7.49 8.94
CA LEU A 151 -4.28 -7.15 8.06
C LEU A 151 -4.55 -8.25 7.03
N LEU A 152 -3.49 -8.85 6.47
CA LEU A 152 -3.61 -9.99 5.57
C LEU A 152 -4.17 -11.24 6.26
N ILE A 153 -3.75 -11.52 7.49
CA ILE A 153 -4.31 -12.62 8.29
C ILE A 153 -5.82 -12.43 8.45
N ILE A 154 -6.25 -11.26 8.94
CA ILE A 154 -7.68 -10.98 9.13
C ILE A 154 -8.41 -11.02 7.78
N THR A 155 -7.81 -10.51 6.71
CA THR A 155 -8.36 -10.55 5.35
C THR A 155 -8.61 -12.00 4.89
N LEU A 156 -7.62 -12.89 5.06
CA LEU A 156 -7.73 -14.31 4.70
C LEU A 156 -8.84 -15.02 5.48
N PHE A 157 -8.99 -14.73 6.77
CA PHE A 157 -10.06 -15.30 7.60
C PHE A 157 -11.44 -14.68 7.32
N SER A 158 -11.49 -13.43 6.83
CA SER A 158 -12.74 -12.75 6.50
C SER A 158 -13.34 -13.18 5.16
N LEU A 159 -12.53 -13.79 4.28
CA LEU A 159 -12.94 -14.24 2.96
C LEU A 159 -13.55 -15.65 3.00
N PRO A 160 -14.56 -15.95 2.16
CA PRO A 160 -15.03 -17.32 1.99
C PRO A 160 -13.89 -18.23 1.53
N ARG A 161 -13.73 -19.41 2.14
CA ARG A 161 -12.59 -20.32 1.92
C ARG A 161 -12.32 -20.69 0.45
N ARG A 162 -13.36 -20.71 -0.39
CA ARG A 162 -13.30 -21.05 -1.83
C ARG A 162 -13.35 -19.83 -2.76
N ALA A 163 -13.12 -18.63 -2.22
CA ALA A 163 -13.07 -17.43 -3.05
C ALA A 163 -11.78 -17.45 -3.88
N LYS A 164 -11.90 -17.37 -5.21
CA LYS A 164 -10.75 -17.26 -6.14
C LYS A 164 -9.75 -16.15 -5.76
N LEU A 165 -10.22 -15.14 -5.04
CA LEU A 165 -9.39 -14.06 -4.52
C LEU A 165 -8.25 -14.53 -3.61
N ILE A 166 -8.53 -15.57 -2.81
CA ILE A 166 -7.58 -16.16 -1.87
C ILE A 166 -6.35 -16.70 -2.60
N ASP A 167 -6.52 -17.18 -3.84
CA ASP A 167 -5.45 -17.72 -4.67
C ASP A 167 -4.40 -16.67 -5.06
N TYR A 168 -4.72 -15.39 -4.94
CA TYR A 168 -3.78 -14.29 -5.14
C TYR A 168 -3.24 -13.72 -3.82
N ILE A 169 -4.06 -13.69 -2.75
CA ILE A 169 -3.63 -13.16 -1.45
C ILE A 169 -2.68 -14.14 -0.74
N LYS A 170 -2.95 -15.44 -0.79
CA LYS A 170 -2.12 -16.46 -0.13
C LYS A 170 -0.69 -16.46 -0.65
N PRO A 171 -0.40 -16.52 -1.96
CA PRO A 171 0.97 -16.48 -2.45
C PRO A 171 1.72 -15.24 -2.00
N SER A 172 1.10 -14.04 -2.08
CA SER A 172 1.72 -12.81 -1.57
C SER A 172 1.98 -12.90 -0.06
N PHE A 173 1.03 -13.41 0.72
CA PHE A 173 1.21 -13.62 2.15
C PHE A 173 2.39 -14.56 2.46
N PHE A 174 2.47 -15.72 1.81
CA PHE A 174 3.57 -16.66 1.99
C PHE A 174 4.91 -16.07 1.52
N PHE A 175 4.92 -15.34 0.40
CA PHE A 175 6.12 -14.67 -0.09
C PHE A 175 6.69 -13.72 0.97
N PHE A 176 5.87 -12.78 1.47
CA PHE A 176 6.31 -11.77 2.42
C PHE A 176 6.70 -12.33 3.79
N ASN A 177 6.16 -13.48 4.21
CA ASN A 177 6.49 -14.07 5.51
C ASN A 177 7.68 -15.02 5.47
N PHE A 178 7.97 -15.66 4.33
CA PHE A 178 8.95 -16.74 4.28
C PHE A 178 10.02 -16.58 3.21
N PHE A 179 9.69 -15.99 2.07
CA PHE A 179 10.60 -15.94 0.91
C PHE A 179 11.29 -14.59 0.76
N ASP A 180 10.72 -13.49 1.25
CA ASP A 180 11.29 -12.15 1.09
C ASP A 180 12.73 -12.07 1.61
N ILE A 181 13.01 -12.68 2.77
CA ILE A 181 14.37 -12.73 3.35
C ILE A 181 15.41 -13.41 2.43
N LEU A 182 15.00 -14.42 1.66
CA LEU A 182 15.89 -15.05 0.68
C LEU A 182 16.21 -14.07 -0.45
N PHE A 183 15.22 -13.27 -0.89
CA PHE A 183 15.40 -12.26 -1.93
C PHE A 183 16.16 -11.02 -1.43
N VAL A 184 16.11 -10.71 -0.14
CA VAL A 184 17.05 -9.77 0.50
C VAL A 184 18.49 -10.25 0.29
N GLY A 185 18.76 -11.53 0.62
CA GLY A 185 20.07 -12.15 0.42
C GLY A 185 20.51 -12.13 -1.05
N VAL A 186 19.62 -12.50 -1.98
CA VAL A 186 19.89 -12.41 -3.43
C VAL A 186 20.23 -10.99 -3.84
N TRP A 187 19.47 -10.00 -3.38
CA TRP A 187 19.75 -8.59 -3.70
C TRP A 187 21.13 -8.16 -3.21
N PHE A 188 21.55 -8.51 -1.99
CA PHE A 188 22.89 -8.20 -1.49
C PHE A 188 24.01 -8.85 -2.32
N LEU A 189 23.75 -10.00 -2.95
CA LEU A 189 24.71 -10.66 -3.83
C LEU A 189 24.75 -10.05 -5.24
N THR A 190 23.65 -9.44 -5.70
CA THR A 190 23.53 -8.96 -7.09
C THR A 190 23.52 -7.44 -7.24
N TYR A 191 23.33 -6.65 -6.18
CA TYR A 191 23.08 -5.21 -6.27
C TYR A 191 24.12 -4.40 -7.07
N PRO A 192 25.43 -4.76 -7.12
CA PRO A 192 26.39 -3.99 -7.93
C PRO A 192 26.10 -4.07 -9.44
N LEU A 193 25.44 -5.13 -9.89
CA LEU A 193 25.11 -5.39 -11.30
C LEU A 193 23.61 -5.27 -11.59
N PHE A 194 22.78 -5.58 -10.60
CA PHE A 194 21.33 -5.64 -10.70
C PHE A 194 20.69 -5.13 -9.39
N PRO A 195 20.60 -3.80 -9.20
CA PRO A 195 20.10 -3.19 -7.96
C PRO A 195 18.56 -3.23 -7.83
N TYR A 196 17.88 -4.22 -8.39
CA TYR A 196 16.42 -4.26 -8.47
C TYR A 196 15.84 -5.40 -7.63
N ASN A 197 15.03 -5.08 -6.61
CA ASN A 197 14.23 -6.06 -5.91
C ASN A 197 12.79 -6.12 -6.47
N PHE A 198 12.65 -6.59 -7.70
CA PHE A 198 11.35 -6.59 -8.40
C PHE A 198 10.39 -7.68 -7.90
N VAL A 199 10.91 -8.72 -7.22
CA VAL A 199 10.10 -9.89 -6.82
C VAL A 199 9.10 -9.49 -5.73
N GLY A 200 9.55 -8.75 -4.71
CA GLY A 200 8.64 -8.20 -3.70
C GLY A 200 7.60 -7.27 -4.33
N THR A 201 7.99 -6.41 -5.26
CA THR A 201 7.07 -5.54 -6.00
C THR A 201 6.02 -6.34 -6.79
N PHE A 202 6.42 -7.43 -7.42
CA PHE A 202 5.50 -8.32 -8.15
C PHE A 202 4.42 -8.88 -7.21
N PHE A 203 4.80 -9.42 -6.06
CA PHE A 203 3.83 -9.94 -5.09
C PHE A 203 2.93 -8.85 -4.48
N LEU A 204 3.44 -7.62 -4.35
CA LEU A 204 2.62 -6.47 -3.96
C LEU A 204 1.59 -6.12 -5.04
N PHE A 205 1.94 -6.20 -6.32
CA PHE A 205 0.98 -6.00 -7.41
C PHE A 205 -0.07 -7.11 -7.50
N VAL A 206 0.33 -8.37 -7.29
CA VAL A 206 -0.61 -9.49 -7.22
C VAL A 206 -1.62 -9.27 -6.09
N LEU A 207 -1.14 -8.83 -4.92
CA LEU A 207 -1.98 -8.47 -3.79
C LEU A 207 -2.89 -7.27 -4.12
N PHE A 208 -2.34 -6.20 -4.68
CA PHE A 208 -3.08 -5.00 -5.04
C PHE A 208 -4.19 -5.31 -6.06
N TYR A 209 -3.87 -6.08 -7.11
CA TYR A 209 -4.84 -6.57 -8.08
C TYR A 209 -5.98 -7.35 -7.41
N SER A 210 -5.63 -8.23 -6.47
CA SER A 210 -6.59 -8.97 -5.67
C SER A 210 -7.52 -8.00 -4.90
N LEU A 211 -6.97 -7.09 -4.11
CA LEU A 211 -7.77 -6.12 -3.33
C LEU A 211 -8.67 -5.26 -4.24
N THR A 212 -8.18 -4.78 -5.38
CA THR A 212 -8.99 -4.09 -6.39
C THR A 212 -10.14 -4.96 -6.90
N ARG A 213 -9.87 -6.22 -7.21
CA ARG A 213 -10.90 -7.19 -7.64
C ARG A 213 -11.95 -7.42 -6.56
N TYR A 214 -11.57 -7.46 -5.29
CA TYR A 214 -12.51 -7.59 -4.17
C TYR A 214 -13.55 -6.47 -4.21
N PHE A 215 -13.11 -5.22 -4.43
CA PHE A 215 -14.02 -4.09 -4.50
C PHE A 215 -14.90 -4.14 -5.75
N LEU A 216 -14.34 -4.40 -6.92
CA LEU A 216 -15.06 -4.20 -8.18
C LEU A 216 -15.98 -5.36 -8.58
N VAL A 217 -15.80 -6.57 -8.02
CA VAL A 217 -16.58 -7.75 -8.41
C VAL A 217 -17.79 -7.96 -7.49
N LYS A 218 -18.99 -8.09 -8.07
CA LYS A 218 -20.27 -8.25 -7.34
C LYS A 218 -20.40 -9.57 -6.58
N ARG A 219 -19.91 -10.67 -7.17
CA ARG A 219 -19.88 -12.00 -6.54
C ARG A 219 -18.47 -12.55 -6.64
N LEU A 220 -17.88 -12.93 -5.50
CA LEU A 220 -16.69 -13.78 -5.54
C LEU A 220 -17.11 -15.05 -6.28
N LYS A 221 -16.43 -15.36 -7.39
CA LYS A 221 -16.56 -16.68 -8.00
C LYS A 221 -16.04 -17.68 -6.95
N THR A 222 -16.95 -18.18 -6.13
CA THR A 222 -16.84 -19.51 -5.57
C THR A 222 -16.90 -20.43 -6.77
N GLU A 223 -16.05 -21.44 -6.85
CA GLU A 223 -16.33 -22.53 -7.79
C GLU A 223 -17.76 -23.00 -7.48
N GLU A 224 -18.70 -22.66 -8.38
CA GLU A 224 -20.00 -23.28 -8.42
C GLU A 224 -19.69 -24.75 -8.68
N VAL A 225 -19.68 -25.54 -7.61
CA VAL A 225 -19.93 -26.96 -7.73
C VAL A 225 -21.30 -27.02 -8.39
N LYS A 226 -21.25 -27.23 -9.71
CA LYS A 226 -22.28 -27.86 -10.50
C LYS A 226 -22.69 -29.12 -9.74
N LEU A 227 -23.73 -29.01 -8.92
CA LEU A 227 -24.64 -30.11 -8.68
C LEU A 227 -25.85 -29.77 -9.55
N GLN A 228 -25.70 -30.08 -10.84
CA GLN A 228 -26.81 -30.49 -11.68
C GLN A 228 -27.17 -31.92 -11.29
#